data_AF-A0A6P1BB87-F1
#
_entry.id   AF-A0A6P1BB87-F1
#
_cell.length_a   1.000
_cell.length_b   1.000
_cell.length_c   1.000
_cell.angle_alpha   90.00
_cell.angle_beta   90.00
_cell.angle_gamma   90.00
#
_symmetry.space_group_name_H-M   'P 1'
#
loop_
_entity.id
_entity.type
_entity.pdbx_description
1 polymer ?
#
loop_
_entity_poly.entity_id
_entity_poly.type
_entity_poly.pdbx_seq_one_letter_code
_entity_poly.pdbx_strand_id
1 'polypeptide(L)'
;MSGGSFRAARWLRSDGWQRSFLLFVALILAGVGAVSPVQAASEDSGWHEFSGTWTAAGSRRDIGLGGDRRASVADYSGSLMLYGSSRPALGFRAEAVVLNDSATGLTGRAVWTDDTDNHVYSELRGETTSAGNRIVGTFVGGSGRYKGATGTYEFSWRFLLENEDGVVQGQSMGLSGKVRFLSTPDEPGAGTSKP
;
A
#
# COMPACT_ATOMS: atom_id res chain seq x y z
N MET A 1 63.56 39.30 24.18
CA MET A 1 62.70 39.95 25.20
C MET A 1 61.42 39.14 25.31
N SER A 2 61.09 38.72 26.54
CA SER A 2 59.77 38.36 27.09
C SER A 2 58.87 37.38 26.29
N GLY A 3 58.42 36.23 26.79
CA GLY A 3 58.17 35.82 28.17
C GLY A 3 56.68 35.47 28.35
N GLY A 4 56.38 34.33 28.97
CA GLY A 4 55.06 34.08 29.57
C GLY A 4 54.39 32.74 29.23
N SER A 5 54.68 31.72 30.03
CA SER A 5 53.84 30.51 30.17
C SER A 5 52.80 30.73 31.27
N PHE A 6 51.57 30.21 31.14
CA PHE A 6 50.66 29.83 32.23
C PHE A 6 49.79 28.68 31.68
N ARG A 7 49.97 27.41 32.10
CA ARG A 7 49.60 26.71 33.34
C ARG A 7 48.08 26.56 33.59
N ALA A 8 47.70 25.27 33.68
CA ALA A 8 46.65 24.66 34.52
C ALA A 8 45.18 25.01 34.18
N ALA A 9 44.20 24.11 34.26
CA ALA A 9 44.04 23.13 35.32
C ALA A 9 43.40 21.80 34.88
N ARG A 10 43.91 20.77 35.56
CA ARG A 10 43.48 19.40 35.68
C ARG A 10 42.66 19.29 36.97
N TRP A 11 41.43 18.81 36.94
CA TRP A 11 40.70 18.26 38.11
C TRP A 11 39.83 17.11 37.59
N LEU A 12 40.28 15.86 37.78
CA LEU A 12 39.96 14.89 38.86
C LEU A 12 38.89 13.91 38.37
N ARG A 13 39.27 12.66 38.06
CA ARG A 13 39.40 11.51 38.97
C ARG A 13 38.11 11.17 39.74
N SER A 14 37.53 10.03 39.40
CA SER A 14 37.43 8.84 40.26
C SER A 14 36.93 7.69 39.36
N ASP A 15 37.72 6.65 39.05
CA ASP A 15 38.20 5.55 39.91
C ASP A 15 37.11 4.95 40.80
N GLY A 16 36.77 3.69 40.52
CA GLY A 16 35.85 2.88 41.31
C GLY A 16 35.34 1.67 40.51
N TRP A 17 36.12 0.60 40.30
CA TRP A 17 36.16 -0.56 41.22
C TRP A 17 34.80 -1.29 41.17
N GLN A 18 34.62 -2.49 40.62
CA GLN A 18 35.32 -3.72 40.97
C GLN A 18 34.94 -4.87 40.03
N ARG A 19 35.98 -5.64 39.67
CA ARG A 19 36.08 -7.09 39.75
C ARG A 19 35.13 -7.95 38.90
N SER A 20 35.74 -8.47 37.84
CA SER A 20 35.59 -9.86 37.41
C SER A 20 35.39 -10.81 38.61
N PHE A 21 34.29 -11.55 38.59
CA PHE A 21 34.09 -12.73 39.43
C PHE A 21 33.63 -13.88 38.54
N LEU A 22 34.56 -14.80 38.34
CA LEU A 22 34.43 -16.26 38.30
C LEU A 22 33.25 -16.91 37.55
N LEU A 23 33.66 -17.73 36.57
CA LEU A 23 32.96 -18.88 36.00
C LEU A 23 32.21 -19.71 37.06
N PHE A 24 30.95 -20.06 36.75
CA PHE A 24 30.34 -21.32 37.18
C PHE A 24 29.64 -21.97 36.00
N VAL A 25 30.10 -23.17 35.65
CA VAL A 25 29.45 -24.10 34.73
C VAL A 25 28.37 -24.85 35.50
N ALA A 26 27.15 -24.91 34.95
CA ALA A 26 26.19 -25.95 35.26
C ALA A 26 25.30 -26.23 34.04
N LEU A 27 25.52 -27.39 33.44
CA LEU A 27 24.73 -28.01 32.39
C LEU A 27 23.47 -28.61 33.02
N ILE A 28 22.26 -28.21 32.58
CA ILE A 28 21.04 -28.99 32.80
C ILE A 28 20.29 -29.07 31.46
N LEU A 29 20.31 -30.27 30.87
CA LEU A 29 19.32 -30.69 29.89
C LEU A 29 18.00 -30.96 30.63
N ALA A 30 16.96 -30.21 30.31
CA ALA A 30 15.58 -30.64 30.47
C ALA A 30 14.77 -30.07 29.30
N GLY A 31 14.56 -30.92 28.29
CA GLY A 31 13.65 -30.63 27.19
C GLY A 31 12.25 -30.50 27.74
N VAL A 32 11.71 -29.29 27.71
CA VAL A 32 10.28 -29.03 27.80
C VAL A 32 9.90 -28.54 26.42
N GLY A 33 9.17 -29.39 25.68
CA GLY A 33 8.74 -29.09 24.32
C GLY A 33 8.05 -27.73 24.30
N ALA A 34 8.68 -26.77 23.62
CA ALA A 34 7.99 -25.56 23.21
C ALA A 34 6.87 -26.02 22.28
N VAL A 35 5.66 -26.13 22.82
CA VAL A 35 4.44 -26.18 22.02
C VAL A 35 4.50 -24.92 21.18
N SER A 36 4.89 -25.06 19.92
CA SER A 36 4.70 -24.00 18.95
C SER A 36 3.22 -23.62 19.05
N PRO A 37 2.85 -22.35 19.25
CA PRO A 37 1.46 -21.99 19.09
C PRO A 37 1.10 -22.49 17.69
N VAL A 38 0.15 -23.43 17.64
CA VAL A 38 -0.54 -23.75 16.39
C VAL A 38 -0.96 -22.40 15.87
N GLN A 39 -0.31 -21.96 14.79
CA GLN A 39 -0.78 -20.86 13.99
C GLN A 39 -2.22 -21.28 13.70
N ALA A 40 -3.19 -20.67 14.38
CA ALA A 40 -4.58 -20.85 14.02
C ALA A 40 -4.58 -20.53 12.53
N ALA A 41 -4.87 -21.56 11.72
CA ALA A 41 -5.09 -21.38 10.30
C ALA A 41 -6.04 -20.19 10.25
N SER A 42 -5.54 -19.07 9.72
CA SER A 42 -6.34 -17.88 9.57
C SER A 42 -7.60 -18.37 8.90
N GLU A 43 -8.74 -18.25 9.58
CA GLU A 43 -10.03 -18.51 8.94
C GLU A 43 -9.94 -17.82 7.59
N ASP A 44 -10.09 -18.60 6.52
CA ASP A 44 -9.91 -18.11 5.16
C ASP A 44 -10.98 -17.05 4.98
N SER A 45 -10.62 -15.80 5.28
CA SER A 45 -11.58 -14.73 5.55
C SER A 45 -12.31 -14.29 4.28
N GLY A 46 -12.08 -15.02 3.17
CA GLY A 46 -12.41 -14.67 1.80
C GLY A 46 -11.65 -13.45 1.30
N TRP A 47 -10.82 -12.81 2.14
CA TRP A 47 -10.09 -11.61 1.79
C TRP A 47 -8.70 -11.92 1.26
N HIS A 48 -8.46 -11.42 0.07
CA HIS A 48 -7.21 -11.43 -0.65
C HIS A 48 -6.57 -10.05 -0.52
N GLU A 49 -5.57 -9.95 0.35
CA GLU A 49 -4.76 -8.74 0.51
C GLU A 49 -3.79 -8.57 -0.66
N PHE A 50 -3.50 -7.32 -0.99
CA PHE A 50 -2.51 -6.99 -2.00
C PHE A 50 -1.86 -5.63 -1.70
N SER A 51 -0.64 -5.47 -2.21
CA SER A 51 0.00 -4.17 -2.36
C SER A 51 0.32 -3.94 -3.84
N GLY A 52 0.81 -2.77 -4.21
CA GLY A 52 1.15 -2.54 -5.61
C GLY A 52 1.80 -1.20 -5.91
N THR A 53 1.94 -0.94 -7.19
CA THR A 53 2.33 0.36 -7.74
C THR A 53 1.59 0.58 -9.04
N TRP A 54 0.94 1.74 -9.14
CA TRP A 54 0.38 2.27 -10.37
C TRP A 54 1.29 3.39 -10.87
N THR A 55 1.76 3.29 -12.11
CA THR A 55 2.43 4.39 -12.81
C THR A 55 1.57 4.77 -13.99
N ALA A 56 1.30 6.07 -14.15
CA ALA A 56 0.45 6.55 -15.23
C ALA A 56 0.92 7.88 -15.80
N ALA A 57 0.55 8.10 -17.05
CA ALA A 57 0.65 9.37 -17.75
C ALA A 57 -0.71 9.75 -18.32
N GLY A 58 -0.91 11.03 -18.59
CA GLY A 58 -2.12 11.51 -19.25
C GLY A 58 -2.18 13.01 -19.31
N SER A 59 -3.40 13.54 -19.39
CA SER A 59 -3.64 14.98 -19.49
C SER A 59 -4.45 15.49 -18.30
N ARG A 60 -4.17 16.74 -17.91
CA ARG A 60 -4.95 17.50 -16.94
C ARG A 60 -5.34 18.83 -17.54
N ARG A 61 -6.60 19.19 -17.35
CA ARG A 61 -7.12 20.52 -17.63
C ARG A 61 -7.62 21.17 -16.36
N ASP A 62 -7.09 22.34 -16.05
CA ASP A 62 -7.54 23.16 -14.94
C ASP A 62 -8.72 24.07 -15.31
N ILE A 63 -9.58 24.31 -14.33
CA ILE A 63 -10.82 25.07 -14.42
C ILE A 63 -10.87 26.03 -13.23
N GLY A 64 -11.00 27.33 -13.48
CA GLY A 64 -11.28 28.30 -12.43
C GLY A 64 -12.76 28.29 -12.07
N LEU A 65 -13.09 28.23 -10.77
CA LEU A 65 -14.48 28.24 -10.29
C LEU A 65 -14.87 29.58 -9.60
N GLY A 66 -13.99 30.58 -9.67
CA GLY A 66 -14.14 31.87 -8.99
C GLY A 66 -13.44 31.91 -7.63
N GLY A 67 -12.95 33.09 -7.25
CA GLY A 67 -12.03 33.23 -6.11
C GLY A 67 -10.76 32.37 -6.29
N ASP A 68 -10.25 31.81 -5.20
CA ASP A 68 -9.10 30.90 -5.21
C ASP A 68 -9.48 29.43 -5.47
N ARG A 69 -10.78 29.13 -5.69
CA ARG A 69 -11.25 27.75 -5.91
C ARG A 69 -10.88 27.30 -7.32
N ARG A 70 -10.24 26.14 -7.40
CA ARG A 70 -9.80 25.50 -8.63
C ARG A 70 -10.38 24.10 -8.73
N ALA A 71 -10.77 23.71 -9.93
CA ALA A 71 -11.05 22.33 -10.27
C ALA A 71 -10.12 21.88 -11.40
N SER A 72 -10.00 20.57 -11.58
CA SER A 72 -9.29 19.98 -12.70
C SER A 72 -9.99 18.69 -13.13
N VAL A 73 -9.98 18.44 -14.44
CA VAL A 73 -10.36 17.14 -15.01
C VAL A 73 -9.09 16.51 -15.56
N ALA A 74 -8.87 15.23 -15.29
CA ALA A 74 -7.74 14.50 -15.83
C ALA A 74 -8.12 13.11 -16.29
N ASP A 75 -7.47 12.67 -17.36
CA ASP A 75 -7.43 11.29 -17.82
C ASP A 75 -6.02 10.74 -17.59
N TYR A 76 -5.94 9.47 -17.17
CA TYR A 76 -4.68 8.78 -16.92
C TYR A 76 -4.73 7.40 -17.53
N SER A 77 -3.61 6.94 -18.10
CA SER A 77 -3.41 5.58 -18.54
C SER A 77 -2.02 5.09 -18.14
N GLY A 78 -1.91 3.82 -17.78
CA GLY A 78 -0.62 3.22 -17.45
C GLY A 78 -0.73 1.80 -16.92
N SER A 79 0.22 1.43 -16.07
CA SER A 79 0.40 0.06 -15.60
C SER A 79 0.25 -0.02 -14.09
N LEU A 80 -0.60 -0.94 -13.63
CA LEU A 80 -0.80 -1.26 -12.23
C LEU A 80 -0.22 -2.64 -11.95
N MET A 81 0.88 -2.71 -11.21
CA MET A 81 1.51 -3.97 -10.79
C MET A 81 1.13 -4.25 -9.35
N LEU A 82 0.67 -5.47 -9.08
CA LEU A 82 0.31 -5.90 -7.72
C LEU A 82 1.33 -6.89 -7.17
N TYR A 83 1.49 -6.87 -5.86
CA TYR A 83 2.39 -7.71 -5.08
C TYR A 83 1.64 -8.40 -3.93
N GLY A 84 2.25 -9.44 -3.38
CA GLY A 84 1.64 -10.30 -2.35
C GLY A 84 1.19 -11.64 -2.92
N SER A 85 1.23 -12.70 -2.10
CA SER A 85 0.91 -14.07 -2.53
C SER A 85 -0.56 -14.28 -2.87
N SER A 86 -1.46 -13.54 -2.21
CA SER A 86 -2.91 -13.61 -2.40
C SER A 86 -3.44 -12.60 -3.42
N ARG A 87 -2.58 -11.83 -4.09
CA ARG A 87 -2.98 -10.76 -5.02
C ARG A 87 -3.93 -11.26 -6.13
N PRO A 88 -4.87 -10.43 -6.60
CA PRO A 88 -5.80 -10.79 -7.66
C PRO A 88 -5.09 -11.22 -8.95
N ALA A 89 -4.13 -10.42 -9.42
CA ALA A 89 -3.34 -10.64 -10.63
C ALA A 89 -1.92 -10.12 -10.45
N LEU A 90 -1.00 -10.46 -11.35
CA LEU A 90 0.33 -9.84 -11.38
C LEU A 90 0.25 -8.36 -11.77
N GLY A 91 -0.55 -8.03 -12.78
CA GLY A 91 -0.66 -6.65 -13.22
C GLY A 91 -1.83 -6.41 -14.17
N PHE A 92 -2.09 -5.12 -14.39
CA PHE A 92 -3.19 -4.62 -15.19
C PHE A 92 -2.72 -3.42 -16.03
N ARG A 93 -3.31 -3.26 -17.22
CA ARG A 93 -3.44 -1.93 -17.83
C ARG A 93 -4.52 -1.19 -17.03
N ALA A 94 -4.23 0.02 -16.60
CA ALA A 94 -5.16 0.82 -15.80
C ALA A 94 -5.41 2.16 -16.47
N GLU A 95 -6.69 2.51 -16.60
CA GLU A 95 -7.16 3.77 -17.16
C GLU A 95 -8.08 4.44 -16.14
N ALA A 96 -7.96 5.75 -15.95
CA ALA A 96 -8.76 6.50 -14.98
C ALA A 96 -9.18 7.86 -15.52
N VAL A 97 -10.37 8.29 -15.12
CA VAL A 97 -10.88 9.65 -15.33
C VAL A 97 -11.26 10.23 -13.97
N VAL A 98 -10.78 11.45 -13.69
CA VAL A 98 -10.96 12.09 -12.38
C VAL A 98 -11.38 13.54 -12.52
N LEU A 99 -12.19 13.98 -11.57
CA LEU A 99 -12.47 15.38 -11.26
C LEU A 99 -11.89 15.67 -9.88
N ASN A 100 -11.02 16.67 -9.78
CA ASN A 100 -10.50 17.15 -8.51
C ASN A 100 -10.93 18.60 -8.29
N ASP A 101 -11.47 18.90 -7.11
CA ASP A 101 -11.93 20.23 -6.71
C ASP A 101 -11.23 20.62 -5.41
N SER A 102 -10.62 21.80 -5.38
CA SER A 102 -9.85 22.27 -4.22
C SER A 102 -10.70 22.38 -2.95
N ALA A 103 -12.03 22.47 -3.06
CA ALA A 103 -12.94 22.55 -1.91
C ALA A 103 -13.56 21.21 -1.51
N THR A 104 -13.85 20.32 -2.46
CA THR A 104 -14.61 19.07 -2.20
C THR A 104 -13.80 17.79 -2.42
N GLY A 105 -12.57 17.90 -2.91
CA GLY A 105 -11.66 16.79 -3.13
C GLY A 105 -11.82 16.12 -4.48
N LEU A 106 -11.37 14.87 -4.56
CA LEU A 106 -11.31 14.07 -5.78
C LEU A 106 -12.48 13.09 -5.87
N THR A 107 -13.05 12.98 -7.07
CA THR A 107 -13.93 11.86 -7.46
C THR A 107 -13.49 11.32 -8.80
N GLY A 108 -13.61 10.01 -9.01
CA GLY A 108 -13.22 9.42 -10.28
C GLY A 108 -13.73 8.01 -10.50
N ARG A 109 -13.41 7.51 -11.69
CA ARG A 109 -13.62 6.13 -12.11
C ARG A 109 -12.35 5.60 -12.74
N ALA A 110 -12.07 4.32 -12.53
CA ALA A 110 -10.99 3.64 -13.21
C ALA A 110 -11.44 2.27 -13.73
N VAL A 111 -10.72 1.75 -14.71
CA VAL A 111 -10.81 0.38 -15.17
C VAL A 111 -9.42 -0.25 -15.14
N TRP A 112 -9.33 -1.46 -14.62
CA TRP A 112 -8.13 -2.28 -14.65
C TRP A 112 -8.41 -3.49 -15.53
N THR A 113 -7.62 -3.65 -16.59
CA THR A 113 -7.71 -4.75 -17.55
C THR A 113 -6.51 -5.66 -17.38
N ASP A 114 -6.73 -6.94 -17.09
CA ASP A 114 -5.64 -7.92 -17.00
C ASP A 114 -5.18 -8.40 -18.38
N ASP A 115 -4.23 -9.32 -18.40
CA ASP A 115 -3.65 -9.92 -19.61
C ASP A 115 -4.62 -10.79 -20.41
N THR A 116 -5.79 -11.09 -19.86
CA THR A 116 -6.86 -11.88 -20.47
C THR A 116 -8.10 -11.05 -20.80
N ASP A 117 -7.96 -9.72 -20.84
CA ASP A 117 -9.05 -8.75 -21.04
C ASP A 117 -10.19 -8.85 -20.02
N ASN A 118 -9.90 -9.34 -18.81
CA ASN A 118 -10.86 -9.28 -17.71
C ASN A 118 -10.75 -7.95 -16.97
N HIS A 119 -11.91 -7.41 -16.60
CA HIS A 119 -12.05 -6.05 -16.10
C HIS A 119 -12.40 -6.01 -14.62
N VAL A 120 -11.72 -5.12 -13.92
CA VAL A 120 -12.11 -4.57 -12.62
C VAL A 120 -12.44 -3.11 -12.82
N TYR A 121 -13.55 -2.65 -12.25
CA TYR A 121 -13.88 -1.24 -12.18
C TYR A 121 -13.51 -0.68 -10.82
N SER A 122 -13.20 0.61 -10.78
CA SER A 122 -12.91 1.30 -9.54
C SER A 122 -13.69 2.58 -9.41
N GLU A 123 -14.17 2.83 -8.21
CA GLU A 123 -14.67 4.14 -7.80
C GLU A 123 -13.61 4.84 -6.96
N LEU A 124 -13.17 6.03 -7.36
CA LEU A 124 -12.10 6.77 -6.68
C LEU A 124 -12.67 7.94 -5.88
N ARG A 125 -12.16 8.13 -4.67
CA ARG A 125 -12.43 9.29 -3.80
C ARG A 125 -11.13 9.78 -3.18
N GLY A 126 -10.94 11.08 -3.11
CA GLY A 126 -9.83 11.69 -2.36
C GLY A 126 -10.34 12.88 -1.55
N GLU A 127 -9.79 13.08 -0.36
CA GLU A 127 -10.18 14.17 0.52
C GLU A 127 -9.22 15.36 0.39
N THR A 128 -9.76 16.58 0.50
CA THR A 128 -8.95 17.79 0.72
C THR A 128 -8.52 17.82 2.19
N THR A 129 -7.50 17.05 2.55
CA THR A 129 -6.80 17.23 3.83
C THR A 129 -5.52 18.03 3.60
N SER A 130 -4.99 18.66 4.66
CA SER A 130 -3.67 19.32 4.63
C SER A 130 -2.52 18.34 4.34
N ALA A 131 -2.76 17.03 4.49
CA ALA A 131 -1.89 15.94 4.05
C ALA A 131 -2.10 15.56 2.57
N GLY A 132 -2.85 16.38 1.82
CA GLY A 132 -3.55 16.10 0.57
C GLY A 132 -2.76 15.33 -0.48
N ASN A 133 -3.15 14.05 -0.62
CA ASN A 133 -2.83 13.18 -1.75
C ASN A 133 -3.36 11.74 -1.57
N ARG A 134 -3.94 11.37 -0.40
CA ARG A 134 -4.55 10.04 -0.20
C ARG A 134 -5.84 9.89 -1.02
N ILE A 135 -5.88 8.81 -1.78
CA ILE A 135 -7.00 8.38 -2.62
C ILE A 135 -7.43 7.01 -2.13
N VAL A 136 -8.73 6.83 -1.96
CA VAL A 136 -9.38 5.55 -1.66
C VAL A 136 -10.13 5.10 -2.91
N GLY A 137 -9.93 3.83 -3.27
CA GLY A 137 -10.63 3.17 -4.34
C GLY A 137 -11.52 2.04 -3.84
N THR A 138 -12.76 1.98 -4.34
CA THR A 138 -13.60 0.79 -4.22
C THR A 138 -13.31 -0.14 -5.39
N PHE A 139 -12.92 -1.38 -5.12
CA PHE A 139 -12.73 -2.43 -6.10
C PHE A 139 -14.07 -3.06 -6.43
N VAL A 140 -14.47 -3.01 -7.71
CA VAL A 140 -15.75 -3.56 -8.21
C VAL A 140 -15.45 -4.53 -9.35
N GLY A 141 -15.68 -5.82 -9.10
CA GLY A 141 -15.44 -6.89 -10.05
C GLY A 141 -16.34 -6.84 -11.28
N GLY A 142 -15.77 -6.65 -12.47
CA GLY A 142 -16.51 -6.44 -13.70
C GLY A 142 -16.76 -7.70 -14.53
N SER A 143 -15.71 -8.43 -14.89
CA SER A 143 -15.80 -9.59 -15.80
C SER A 143 -14.88 -10.75 -15.42
N GLY A 144 -15.12 -11.90 -16.07
CA GLY A 144 -14.37 -13.14 -15.89
C GLY A 144 -14.16 -13.51 -14.43
N ARG A 145 -12.91 -13.76 -14.06
CA ARG A 145 -12.53 -14.18 -12.69
C ARG A 145 -12.75 -13.12 -11.61
N TYR A 146 -12.94 -11.85 -11.99
CA TYR A 146 -13.25 -10.79 -11.03
C TYR A 146 -14.75 -10.61 -10.83
N LYS A 147 -15.62 -11.23 -11.64
CA LYS A 147 -17.06 -10.97 -11.60
C LYS A 147 -17.63 -11.12 -10.18
N GLY A 148 -18.25 -10.04 -9.69
CA GLY A 148 -18.88 -10.00 -8.36
C GLY A 148 -17.89 -9.84 -7.19
N ALA A 149 -16.59 -9.77 -7.45
CA ALA A 149 -15.62 -9.43 -6.43
C ALA A 149 -15.82 -8.00 -5.91
N THR A 150 -15.54 -7.79 -4.64
CA THR A 150 -15.68 -6.47 -3.99
C THR A 150 -14.52 -6.22 -3.05
N GLY A 151 -14.07 -4.98 -2.94
CA GLY A 151 -12.98 -4.65 -2.04
C GLY A 151 -12.73 -3.16 -1.93
N THR A 152 -11.66 -2.82 -1.22
CA THR A 152 -11.20 -1.44 -1.08
C THR A 152 -9.67 -1.43 -1.12
N TYR A 153 -9.13 -0.34 -1.63
CA TYR A 153 -7.70 -0.08 -1.64
C TYR A 153 -7.44 1.41 -1.49
N GLU A 154 -6.21 1.77 -1.18
CA GLU A 154 -5.79 3.15 -1.00
C GLU A 154 -4.36 3.35 -1.44
N PHE A 155 -4.03 4.60 -1.76
CA PHE A 155 -2.69 5.05 -2.10
C PHE A 155 -2.59 6.56 -1.98
N SER A 156 -1.37 7.10 -1.90
CA SER A 156 -1.14 8.52 -2.19
C SER A 156 -0.63 8.70 -3.61
N TRP A 157 -0.98 9.80 -4.29
CA TRP A 157 -0.44 10.08 -5.62
C TRP A 157 0.76 11.04 -5.55
N ARG A 158 1.82 10.72 -6.31
CA ARG A 158 2.99 11.58 -6.48
C ARG A 158 3.18 11.93 -7.95
N PHE A 159 3.22 13.21 -8.26
CA PHE A 159 3.61 13.70 -9.57
C PHE A 159 5.12 13.56 -9.78
N LEU A 160 5.49 13.06 -10.95
CA LEU A 160 6.87 12.95 -11.42
C LEU A 160 7.18 14.01 -12.48
N LEU A 161 6.17 14.34 -13.29
CA LEU A 161 6.23 15.37 -14.31
C LEU A 161 4.89 16.10 -14.35
N GLU A 162 4.94 17.42 -14.38
CA GLU A 162 3.83 18.29 -14.75
C GLU A 162 4.42 19.35 -15.68
N ASN A 163 3.83 19.54 -16.86
CA ASN A 163 4.26 20.59 -17.79
C ASN A 163 3.11 21.56 -18.11
N GLU A 164 3.46 22.66 -18.76
CA GLU A 164 2.52 23.73 -19.08
C GLU A 164 1.44 23.32 -20.10
N ASP A 165 1.70 22.28 -20.89
CA ASP A 165 0.75 21.73 -21.86
C ASP A 165 -0.33 20.83 -21.21
N GLY A 166 -0.29 20.69 -19.87
CA GLY A 166 -1.21 19.85 -19.11
C GLY A 166 -0.86 18.36 -19.19
N VAL A 167 0.31 17.98 -19.71
CA VAL A 167 0.80 16.60 -19.64
C VAL A 167 1.28 16.32 -18.23
N VAL A 168 0.78 15.23 -17.66
CA VAL A 168 1.07 14.81 -16.30
C VAL A 168 1.57 13.38 -16.28
N GLN A 169 2.57 13.11 -15.46
CA GLN A 169 3.01 11.76 -15.12
C GLN A 169 3.11 11.62 -13.62
N GLY A 170 2.77 10.44 -13.11
CA GLY A 170 2.87 10.18 -11.69
C GLY A 170 2.86 8.71 -11.36
N GLN A 171 2.96 8.45 -10.07
CA GLN A 171 2.86 7.12 -9.52
C GLN A 171 2.15 7.12 -8.18
N SER A 172 1.52 6.00 -7.87
CA SER A 172 1.00 5.71 -6.53
C SER A 172 2.15 5.47 -5.55
N MET A 173 1.93 5.86 -4.30
CA MET A 173 2.76 5.60 -3.15
C MET A 173 1.95 4.80 -2.14
N GLY A 174 2.51 3.68 -1.65
CA GLY A 174 1.87 2.87 -0.60
C GLY A 174 0.57 2.20 -1.03
N LEU A 175 0.41 1.88 -2.33
CA LEU A 175 -0.81 1.23 -2.81
C LEU A 175 -1.01 -0.11 -2.09
N SER A 176 -2.12 -0.23 -1.38
CA SER A 176 -2.49 -1.44 -0.66
C SER A 176 -4.00 -1.58 -0.55
N GLY A 177 -4.48 -2.82 -0.45
CA GLY A 177 -5.90 -3.09 -0.36
C GLY A 177 -6.22 -4.55 -0.10
N LYS A 178 -7.52 -4.83 -0.11
CA LYS A 178 -8.06 -6.17 0.03
C LYS A 178 -9.30 -6.33 -0.82
N VAL A 179 -9.46 -7.50 -1.40
CA VAL A 179 -10.64 -7.88 -2.19
C VAL A 179 -11.14 -9.23 -1.74
N ARG A 180 -12.45 -9.42 -1.78
CA ARG A 180 -13.07 -10.73 -1.65
C ARG A 180 -13.69 -11.13 -2.98
N PHE A 181 -13.48 -12.37 -3.37
CA PHE A 181 -14.15 -12.96 -4.53
C PHE A 181 -15.43 -13.66 -4.07
N LEU A 182 -16.38 -13.82 -4.99
CA LEU A 182 -17.50 -14.71 -4.73
C LEU A 182 -16.94 -16.13 -4.67
N SER A 183 -17.16 -16.81 -3.55
CA SER A 183 -16.96 -18.25 -3.46
C SER A 183 -17.86 -18.90 -4.52
N THR A 184 -17.28 -19.72 -5.39
CA THR A 184 -18.09 -20.62 -6.21
C THR A 184 -18.59 -21.69 -5.24
N PRO A 185 -19.89 -22.04 -5.21
CA PRO A 185 -20.35 -23.14 -4.37
C PRO A 185 -19.55 -24.39 -4.72
N ASP A 186 -18.98 -25.05 -3.72
CA ASP A 186 -18.44 -26.41 -3.90
C ASP A 186 -19.56 -27.27 -4.48
N GLU A 187 -19.31 -27.87 -5.65
CA GLU A 187 -20.20 -28.92 -6.16
C GLU A 187 -20.29 -30.01 -5.09
N PRO A 188 -21.49 -30.41 -4.64
CA PRO A 188 -21.64 -31.50 -3.69
C PRO A 188 -20.96 -32.74 -4.26
N GLY A 189 -19.92 -33.21 -3.57
CA GLY A 189 -19.14 -34.36 -3.98
C GLY A 189 -20.04 -35.51 -4.41
N ALA A 190 -19.79 -36.00 -5.62
CA ALA A 190 -20.45 -37.19 -6.16
C ALA A 190 -20.37 -38.30 -5.12
N GLY A 191 -21.51 -38.57 -4.45
CA GLY A 191 -21.62 -39.61 -3.46
C GLY A 191 -21.22 -40.93 -4.09
N THR A 192 -20.11 -41.51 -3.62
CA THR A 192 -19.78 -42.90 -3.86
C THR A 192 -20.86 -43.76 -3.22
N SER A 193 -21.86 -44.14 -4.02
CA SER A 193 -22.67 -45.31 -3.75
C SER A 193 -21.79 -46.53 -3.99
N LYS A 194 -21.59 -47.33 -2.94
CA LYS A 194 -20.93 -48.65 -3.01
C LYS A 194 -22.01 -49.71 -2.77
N PRO A 195 -21.99 -50.84 -3.50
CA PRO A 195 -23.11 -51.78 -3.64
C PRO A 195 -23.48 -52.54 -2.36
#